data_AF-A0A7W0SLS6-F1
#
_entry.id   AF-A0A7W0SLS6-F1
#
_cell.length_a   1.000
_cell.length_b   1.000
_cell.length_c   1.000
_cell.angle_alpha   90.00
_cell.angle_beta   90.00
_cell.angle_gamma   90.00
#
_symmetry.space_group_name_H-M   'P 1'
#
loop_
_entity.id
_entity.type
_entity.pdbx_description
1 polymer ?
#
loop_
_entity_poly.entity_id
_entity_poly.type
_entity_poly.pdbx_seq_one_letter_code
_entity_poly.pdbx_strand_id
1 'polypeptide(L)'
;MTASALDAGLVATPRGDGPFPGVVLLSEAWGLDPEVERLATLLAEAGFLTAAPDLVSGRGATGAAIEAVRGDGGVYSQVLETADWLASQACKLASSV
;
A
#
# COMPACT_ATOMS: atom_id res chain seq x y z
N MET A 1 -10.30 10.47 -14.23
CA MET A 1 -10.60 9.06 -13.93
C MET A 1 -9.54 8.60 -12.93
N THR A 2 -9.79 8.74 -11.63
CA THR A 2 -8.82 8.38 -10.57
C THR A 2 -9.31 7.11 -9.89
N ALA A 3 -9.05 5.98 -10.54
CA ALA A 3 -9.18 4.65 -9.98
C ALA A 3 -7.89 3.95 -10.44
N SER A 4 -6.93 3.74 -9.53
CA SER A 4 -5.75 2.94 -9.89
C SER A 4 -4.88 2.51 -8.70
N ALA A 5 -4.74 3.32 -7.64
CA ALA A 5 -3.68 3.04 -6.65
C ALA A 5 -3.94 1.77 -5.81
N LEU A 6 -5.20 1.34 -5.64
CA LEU A 6 -5.57 0.24 -4.76
C LEU A 6 -6.59 -0.75 -5.34
N ASP A 7 -6.93 -0.69 -6.63
CA ASP A 7 -7.98 -1.56 -7.19
C ASP A 7 -7.67 -3.08 -7.07
N ALA A 8 -6.45 -3.44 -6.64
CA ALA A 8 -6.08 -4.78 -6.17
C ALA A 8 -5.19 -4.79 -4.89
N GLY A 9 -5.10 -3.67 -4.15
CA GLY A 9 -4.22 -3.55 -2.98
C GLY A 9 -4.88 -3.96 -1.66
N LEU A 10 -4.07 -4.31 -0.65
CA LEU A 10 -4.54 -4.59 0.70
C LEU A 10 -4.43 -3.33 1.57
N VAL A 11 -5.45 -3.04 2.38
CA VAL A 11 -5.43 -1.93 3.35
C VAL A 11 -5.82 -2.46 4.73
N ALA A 12 -5.02 -2.13 5.74
CA ALA A 12 -5.29 -2.41 7.14
C ALA A 12 -5.35 -1.11 7.94
N THR A 13 -6.44 -0.92 8.67
CA THR A 13 -6.75 0.33 9.38
C THR A 13 -6.69 0.11 10.90
N PRO A 14 -5.95 0.95 11.65
CA PRO A 14 -5.97 0.92 13.11
C PRO A 14 -7.34 1.22 13.69
N ARG A 15 -7.56 0.84 14.94
CA ARG A 15 -8.74 1.28 15.70
C ARG A 15 -8.55 2.70 16.22
N GLY A 16 -9.66 3.46 16.31
CA GLY A 16 -9.70 4.83 16.83
C GLY A 16 -10.02 5.87 15.75
N ASP A 17 -10.02 7.14 16.13
CA ASP A 17 -10.52 8.24 15.29
C ASP A 17 -9.42 8.98 14.51
N GLY A 18 -8.16 8.49 14.57
CA GLY A 18 -7.03 9.05 13.82
C GLY A 18 -6.63 10.48 14.24
N PRO A 19 -5.76 11.15 13.46
CA PRO A 19 -5.07 10.65 12.26
C PRO A 19 -3.98 9.63 12.60
N PHE A 20 -3.73 8.71 11.68
CA PHE A 20 -2.74 7.64 11.84
C PHE A 20 -1.48 7.91 10.99
N PRO A 21 -0.28 7.53 11.47
CA PRO A 21 0.89 7.43 10.60
C PRO A 21 0.65 6.39 9.51
N GLY A 22 0.93 6.76 8.25
CA GLY A 22 0.78 5.89 7.08
C GLY A 22 2.02 5.04 6.82
N VAL A 23 1.84 3.78 6.44
CA VAL A 23 2.91 2.85 6.04
C VAL A 23 2.56 2.20 4.70
N VAL A 24 3.51 2.24 3.75
CA VAL A 24 3.43 1.43 2.54
C VAL A 24 4.16 0.10 2.80
N LEU A 25 3.43 -1.00 2.75
CA LEU A 25 3.97 -2.35 2.93
C LEU A 25 4.27 -2.96 1.56
N LEU A 26 5.56 -3.17 1.25
CA LEU A 26 5.97 -3.79 -0.01
C LEU A 26 5.99 -5.30 0.14
N SER A 27 5.30 -6.00 -0.76
CA SER A 27 5.28 -7.45 -0.80
C SER A 27 6.54 -8.04 -1.43
N GLU A 28 6.82 -9.28 -1.07
CA GLU A 28 7.87 -10.10 -1.63
C GLU A 28 7.43 -10.78 -2.94
N ALA A 29 8.25 -11.69 -3.48
CA ALA A 29 8.06 -12.29 -4.80
C ALA A 29 6.72 -13.04 -4.97
N TRP A 30 6.03 -13.38 -3.88
CA TRP A 30 4.73 -14.04 -3.90
C TRP A 30 3.54 -13.07 -4.02
N GLY A 31 3.78 -11.76 -3.96
CA GLY A 31 2.74 -10.74 -4.08
C GLY A 31 1.93 -10.58 -2.79
N LEU A 32 0.65 -10.25 -2.92
CA LEU A 32 -0.26 -10.13 -1.77
C LEU A 32 -0.70 -11.51 -1.29
N ASP A 33 0.02 -12.03 -0.30
CA ASP A 33 -0.19 -13.35 0.28
C ASP A 33 -0.63 -13.27 1.76
N PRO A 34 -0.89 -14.41 2.42
CA PRO A 34 -1.32 -14.41 3.82
C PRO A 34 -0.30 -13.80 4.79
N GLU A 35 0.99 -13.79 4.46
CA GLU A 35 2.02 -13.18 5.30
C GLU A 35 1.96 -11.66 5.21
N VAL A 36 1.72 -11.12 4.00
CA VAL A 36 1.46 -9.68 3.81
C VAL A 36 0.23 -9.24 4.59
N GLU A 37 -0.87 -10.00 4.55
CA GLU A 37 -2.07 -9.73 5.34
C GLU A 37 -1.79 -9.76 6.85
N ARG A 38 -1.02 -10.75 7.31
CA ARG A 38 -0.61 -10.87 8.73
C ARG A 38 0.23 -9.67 9.17
N LEU A 39 1.21 -9.24 8.38
CA LEU A 39 2.07 -8.09 8.68
C LEU A 39 1.29 -6.77 8.65
N ALA A 40 0.40 -6.59 7.68
CA ALA A 40 -0.46 -5.41 7.61
C ALA A 40 -1.39 -5.32 8.84
N THR A 41 -1.93 -6.45 9.27
CA THR A 41 -2.75 -6.54 10.49
C THR A 41 -1.95 -6.13 11.72
N LEU A 42 -0.73 -6.66 11.89
CA LEU A 42 0.13 -6.28 13.01
C LEU A 42 0.49 -4.79 13.02
N LEU A 43 0.74 -4.20 11.85
CA LEU A 43 1.01 -2.77 11.75
C LEU A 43 -0.23 -1.94 12.11
N ALA A 44 -1.42 -2.35 11.68
CA ALA A 44 -2.66 -1.71 12.08
C ALA A 44 -2.93 -1.81 13.58
N GLU A 45 -2.68 -2.97 14.19
CA GLU A 45 -2.75 -3.15 15.66
C GLU A 45 -1.75 -2.26 16.41
N ALA A 46 -0.59 -2.00 15.80
CA ALA A 46 0.42 -1.09 16.34
C ALA A 46 0.10 0.41 16.10
N GLY A 47 -1.00 0.75 15.43
CA GLY A 47 -1.45 2.12 15.22
C GLY A 47 -1.11 2.74 13.86
N PHE A 48 -0.66 1.94 12.88
CA PHE A 48 -0.28 2.42 11.54
C PHE A 48 -1.37 2.12 10.49
N LEU A 49 -1.81 3.14 9.77
CA LEU A 49 -2.62 2.94 8.57
C LEU A 49 -1.72 2.35 7.49
N THR A 50 -1.95 1.08 7.16
CA THR A 50 -1.06 0.32 6.29
C THR A 50 -1.73 0.04 4.96
N ALA A 51 -1.03 0.30 3.86
CA ALA A 51 -1.47 -0.07 2.51
C ALA A 51 -0.36 -0.86 1.82
N ALA A 52 -0.73 -2.02 1.27
CA ALA A 52 0.14 -2.86 0.45
C ALA A 52 -0.35 -2.84 -1.01
N PRO A 53 0.37 -2.20 -1.94
CA PRO A 53 0.01 -2.24 -3.35
C PRO A 53 0.30 -3.62 -3.94
N ASP A 54 -0.51 -4.02 -4.92
CA ASP A 54 -0.24 -5.22 -5.71
C ASP A 54 0.81 -4.92 -6.80
N LEU A 55 2.07 -5.22 -6.48
CA LEU A 55 3.22 -4.99 -7.36
C LEU A 55 3.52 -6.18 -8.28
N VAL A 56 2.91 -7.33 -8.02
CA VAL A 56 3.33 -8.62 -8.63
C VAL A 56 2.27 -9.14 -9.61
N SER A 57 0.98 -8.98 -9.33
CA SER A 57 -0.06 -9.48 -10.24
C SER A 57 0.02 -8.82 -11.62
N GLY A 58 -0.28 -9.59 -12.66
CA GLY A 58 -0.23 -9.15 -14.05
C GLY A 58 1.17 -9.03 -14.67
N ARG A 59 2.23 -8.85 -13.87
CA ARG A 59 3.63 -8.77 -14.35
C ARG A 59 4.55 -9.89 -13.85
N GLY A 60 4.18 -10.57 -12.76
CA GLY A 60 4.97 -11.58 -12.08
C GLY A 60 6.19 -11.00 -11.34
N ALA A 61 6.78 -11.80 -10.44
CA ALA A 61 7.88 -11.37 -9.58
C ALA A 61 9.10 -10.86 -10.37
N THR A 62 9.47 -11.59 -11.43
CA THR A 62 10.58 -11.21 -12.30
C THR A 62 10.31 -9.90 -13.04
N GLY A 63 9.09 -9.70 -13.53
CA GLY A 63 8.69 -8.46 -14.20
C GLY A 63 8.77 -7.26 -13.26
N ALA A 64 8.20 -7.40 -12.06
CA ALA A 64 8.26 -6.39 -11.01
C ALA A 64 9.71 -6.05 -10.63
N ALA A 65 10.57 -7.05 -10.46
CA ALA A 65 11.99 -6.84 -10.14
C ALA A 65 12.75 -6.11 -11.27
N ILE A 66 12.49 -6.46 -12.54
CA ILE A 66 13.12 -5.78 -13.68
C ILE A 66 12.71 -4.31 -13.73
N GLU A 67 11.43 -4.00 -13.55
CA GLU A 67 10.94 -2.61 -13.54
C GLU A 67 11.50 -1.82 -12.35
N ALA A 68 11.57 -2.44 -11.18
CA ALA A 68 12.21 -1.84 -10.01
C ALA A 68 13.71 -1.60 -10.23
N VAL A 69 14.44 -2.48 -10.91
CA VAL A 69 15.87 -2.26 -11.19
C VAL A 69 16.07 -1.18 -12.26
N ARG A 70 15.20 -1.15 -13.27
CA ARG A 70 15.30 -0.19 -14.37
C ARG A 70 14.85 1.22 -13.99
N GLY A 71 14.00 1.35 -12.99
CA GLY A 71 13.45 2.65 -12.59
C GLY A 71 12.43 3.20 -13.59
N ASP A 72 11.96 2.39 -14.54
CA ASP A 72 10.98 2.75 -15.57
C ASP A 72 9.55 2.62 -15.02
N GLY A 73 9.25 3.42 -13.99
CA GLY A 73 7.96 4.03 -13.74
C GLY A 73 6.74 3.14 -13.44
N GLY A 74 6.82 1.81 -13.47
CA GLY A 74 5.71 0.94 -13.08
C GLY A 74 5.61 0.80 -11.56
N VAL A 75 6.49 -0.04 -11.01
CA VAL A 75 6.56 -0.32 -9.57
C VAL A 75 6.75 0.95 -8.74
N TYR A 76 7.67 1.84 -9.12
CA TYR A 76 7.92 3.06 -8.37
C TYR A 76 6.72 4.00 -8.35
N SER A 77 6.06 4.22 -9.49
CA SER A 77 4.89 5.11 -9.53
C SER A 77 3.76 4.53 -8.69
N GLN A 78 3.55 3.21 -8.73
CA GLN A 78 2.51 2.57 -7.92
C GLN A 78 2.78 2.71 -6.41
N VAL A 79 4.04 2.62 -5.99
CA VAL A 79 4.43 2.88 -4.58
C VAL A 79 4.19 4.33 -4.20
N LEU A 80 4.56 5.29 -5.06
CA LEU A 80 4.35 6.71 -4.80
C LEU A 80 2.86 7.08 -4.79
N GLU A 81 2.06 6.55 -5.73
CA GLU A 81 0.60 6.72 -5.75
C GLU A 81 -0.05 6.15 -4.48
N THR A 82 0.47 5.05 -3.94
CA THR A 82 0.01 4.49 -2.66
C THR A 82 0.36 5.41 -1.50
N ALA A 83 1.56 5.98 -1.49
CA ALA A 83 1.99 6.95 -0.48
C ALA A 83 1.13 8.23 -0.53
N ASP A 84 0.88 8.77 -1.71
CA ASP A 84 -0.01 9.92 -1.93
C ASP A 84 -1.44 9.62 -1.47
N TRP A 85 -1.93 8.40 -1.74
CA TRP A 85 -3.23 7.95 -1.25
C TRP A 85 -3.27 7.92 0.28
N LEU A 86 -2.26 7.35 0.94
CA LEU A 86 -2.16 7.32 2.41
C LEU A 86 -2.15 8.73 3.00
N ALA A 87 -1.37 9.64 2.41
CA ALA A 87 -1.33 11.04 2.82
C ALA A 87 -2.70 11.71 2.68
N SER A 88 -3.46 11.39 1.64
CA SER A 88 -4.82 11.90 1.45
C SER A 88 -5.83 11.40 2.50
N GLN A 89 -5.60 10.23 3.10
CA GLN A 89 -6.48 9.69 4.15
C GLN A 89 -6.38 10.49 5.45
N ALA A 90 -5.21 11.00 5.81
CA ALA A 90 -5.04 11.86 6.98
C ALA A 90 -5.90 13.14 6.88
N CYS A 91 -6.04 13.70 5.67
CA CYS A 91 -6.88 14.87 5.43
C CYS A 91 -8.38 14.58 5.62
N LYS A 92 -8.81 13.35 5.30
CA LYS A 92 -10.22 12.92 5.43
C LYS A 92 -10.59 12.63 6.88
N LEU A 93 -9.70 11.96 7.63
CA LEU A 93 -9.92 11.67 9.06
C LEU A 93 -9.94 12.94 9.91
N ALA A 94 -9.13 13.95 9.58
CA ALA A 94 -9.15 15.24 10.27
C ALA A 94 -10.42 16.07 10.02
N SER A 95 -11.18 15.77 8.96
CA SER A 95 -12.39 16.53 8.57
C SER A 95 -13.71 15.89 9.07
N SER A 96 -13.65 14.75 9.77
CA SER A 96 -14.83 14.05 10.30
C SER A 96 -15.08 14.27 11.80
N VAL A 97 -14.43 15.29 12.39
CA VAL A 97 -14.63 15.73 13.79
C VAL A 97 -15.19 17.14 13.83
#